data_AF-A0A7V3PXF3-F1
#
_entry.id   AF-A0A7V3PXF3-F1
#
_cell.length_a   1.000
_cell.length_b   1.000
_cell.length_c   1.000
_cell.angle_alpha   90.00
_cell.angle_beta   90.00
_cell.angle_gamma   90.00
#
_symmetry.space_group_name_H-M   'P 1'
#
loop_
_entity.id
_entity.type
_entity.pdbx_description
1 polymer ?
#
loop_
_entity_poly.entity_id
_entity_poly.type
_entity_poly.pdbx_seq_one_letter_code
_entity_poly.pdbx_strand_id
1 'polypeptide(L)'
;MTGLFNERKQKTEVWFIYILVGLTFFYFCQEAFARSSRQKEDSSIVAFAQVNRNEILLGDKLIYSLIVKSRDDIEIDFPQLRGDDLAGFTVKDFGLRKSNFLGRRVFRQWYLLVTYTSGEHTISAGVIKYRLKKNSEWKIIEVAPVKVRVKSLLAGKRHYDDIRDIKGPKGLVHYGWLSTIIGVILVFLSVVSLVWFSRKTQKIVSSQDSLPAHIIAYEALERLRKKDLIKNGKIKEYYAELSDIVRHYLEDRFNIRAPRMTTEEFLFKMRDENVLSSQQKGLLKDFLLSCDLVKFARHTPGEKEADLAFSCAKTLVDQTKKEEETGPHHHY
;
A
#
# COMPACT_ATOMS: atom_id res chain seq x y z
N MET A 1 -54.78 87.25 -35.01
CA MET A 1 -55.08 86.67 -33.67
C MET A 1 -55.40 85.17 -33.83
N THR A 2 -54.42 84.34 -34.17
CA THR A 2 -54.65 82.93 -34.57
C THR A 2 -53.44 82.04 -34.25
N GLY A 3 -52.76 82.31 -33.12
CA GLY A 3 -51.56 81.55 -32.71
C GLY A 3 -51.62 80.94 -31.30
N LEU A 4 -52.37 81.54 -30.37
CA LEU A 4 -52.34 81.14 -28.96
C LEU A 4 -53.51 80.23 -28.52
N PHE A 5 -54.47 79.95 -29.40
CA PHE A 5 -55.64 79.12 -29.07
C PHE A 5 -55.46 77.63 -29.39
N ASN A 6 -54.44 77.27 -30.19
CA ASN A 6 -54.26 75.90 -30.68
C ASN A 6 -53.47 74.99 -29.69
N GLU A 7 -52.50 75.54 -28.94
CA GLU A 7 -51.69 74.74 -28.01
C GLU A 7 -52.43 74.29 -26.74
N ARG A 8 -53.40 75.08 -26.24
CA ARG A 8 -54.19 74.67 -25.06
C ARG A 8 -55.18 73.54 -25.39
N LYS A 9 -55.74 73.55 -26.61
CA LYS A 9 -56.68 72.51 -27.06
C LYS A 9 -55.97 71.17 -27.25
N GLN A 10 -54.74 71.19 -27.74
CA GLN A 10 -53.94 69.97 -27.95
C GLN A 10 -53.54 69.31 -26.62
N LYS A 11 -53.20 70.08 -25.58
CA LYS A 11 -52.88 69.52 -24.25
C LYS A 11 -54.08 68.93 -23.52
N THR A 12 -55.28 69.48 -23.69
CA THR A 12 -56.51 68.94 -23.07
C THR A 12 -56.99 67.65 -23.75
N GLU A 13 -56.86 67.56 -25.08
CA GLU A 13 -57.18 66.34 -25.84
C GLU A 13 -56.24 65.20 -25.47
N VAL A 14 -54.95 65.49 -25.31
CA VAL A 14 -53.95 64.49 -24.90
C VAL A 14 -54.22 63.97 -23.48
N TRP A 15 -54.65 64.82 -22.56
CA TRP A 15 -54.98 64.40 -21.18
C TRP A 15 -56.24 63.52 -21.13
N PHE A 16 -57.25 63.80 -21.95
CA PHE A 16 -58.44 62.96 -22.10
C PHE A 16 -58.12 61.59 -22.68
N ILE A 17 -57.20 61.51 -23.66
CA ILE A 17 -56.74 60.24 -24.23
C ILE A 17 -56.02 59.38 -23.17
N TYR A 18 -55.17 59.98 -22.32
CA TYR A 18 -54.52 59.23 -21.23
C TYR A 18 -55.50 58.71 -20.17
N ILE A 19 -56.57 59.45 -19.87
CA ILE A 19 -57.62 58.99 -18.95
C ILE A 19 -58.44 57.86 -19.56
N LEU A 20 -58.76 57.94 -20.86
CA LEU A 20 -59.56 56.93 -21.57
C LEU A 20 -58.75 55.64 -21.81
N VAL A 21 -57.44 55.76 -22.06
CA VAL A 21 -56.49 54.62 -22.06
C VAL A 21 -56.31 54.05 -20.65
N GLY A 22 -56.27 54.88 -19.61
CA GLY A 22 -56.20 54.42 -18.22
C GLY A 22 -57.46 53.65 -17.76
N LEU A 23 -58.65 54.12 -18.15
CA LEU A 23 -59.92 53.47 -17.83
C LEU A 23 -60.13 52.16 -18.60
N THR A 24 -59.69 52.09 -19.86
CA THR A 24 -59.71 50.86 -20.66
C THR A 24 -58.65 49.86 -20.18
N PHE A 25 -57.48 50.34 -19.75
CA PHE A 25 -56.47 49.50 -19.10
C PHE A 25 -56.94 49.01 -17.73
N PHE A 26 -57.72 49.80 -16.99
CA PHE A 26 -58.33 49.39 -15.72
C PHE A 26 -59.43 48.35 -15.92
N TYR A 27 -60.29 48.51 -16.94
CA TYR A 27 -61.29 47.50 -17.33
C TYR A 27 -60.63 46.21 -17.85
N PHE A 28 -59.56 46.33 -18.64
CA PHE A 28 -58.75 45.21 -19.11
C PHE A 28 -58.00 44.53 -17.97
N CYS A 29 -57.55 45.28 -16.96
CA CYS A 29 -57.00 44.73 -15.71
C CYS A 29 -58.07 44.04 -14.87
N GLN A 30 -59.30 44.54 -14.85
CA GLN A 30 -60.41 43.89 -14.14
C GLN A 30 -60.81 42.58 -14.81
N GLU A 31 -60.85 42.53 -16.15
CA GLU A 31 -61.03 41.28 -16.88
C GLU A 31 -59.83 40.35 -16.78
N ALA A 32 -58.59 40.85 -16.81
CA ALA A 32 -57.38 40.03 -16.63
C ALA A 32 -57.25 39.47 -15.20
N PHE A 33 -57.71 40.21 -14.19
CA PHE A 33 -57.78 39.73 -12.80
C PHE A 33 -58.97 38.78 -12.59
N ALA A 34 -60.10 39.00 -13.28
CA ALA A 34 -61.24 38.07 -13.33
C ALA A 34 -60.91 36.77 -14.10
N ARG A 35 -60.00 36.83 -15.09
CA ARG A 35 -59.50 35.67 -15.86
C ARG A 35 -58.37 34.95 -15.12
N SER A 36 -57.52 35.68 -14.39
CA SER A 36 -56.52 35.12 -13.46
C SER A 36 -57.15 34.47 -12.23
N SER A 37 -58.38 34.83 -11.85
CA SER A 37 -59.12 34.18 -10.76
C SER A 37 -60.00 33.01 -11.22
N ARG A 38 -60.07 32.72 -12.53
CA ARG A 38 -60.81 31.57 -13.10
C ARG A 38 -59.97 30.34 -13.43
N GLN A 39 -58.66 30.38 -13.17
CA GLN A 39 -57.82 29.18 -13.15
C GLN A 39 -57.40 28.88 -11.71
N LYS A 40 -58.41 28.81 -10.82
CA LYS A 40 -58.28 28.16 -9.51
C LYS A 40 -58.40 26.66 -9.75
N GLU A 41 -57.36 26.10 -10.36
CA GLU A 41 -57.15 24.66 -10.40
C GLU A 41 -56.93 24.19 -8.95
N ASP A 42 -57.69 23.19 -8.56
CA ASP A 42 -57.89 22.68 -7.21
C ASP A 42 -56.57 22.18 -6.57
N SER A 43 -55.76 23.08 -5.98
CA SER A 43 -54.45 22.69 -5.44
C SER A 43 -54.53 22.36 -3.93
N SER A 44 -55.20 21.27 -3.57
CA SER A 44 -55.05 20.66 -2.23
C SER A 44 -53.68 20.00 -2.03
N ILE A 45 -52.91 19.86 -3.11
CA ILE A 45 -51.58 19.27 -3.18
C ILE A 45 -50.66 20.12 -4.07
N VAL A 46 -49.41 20.30 -3.68
CA VAL A 46 -48.36 20.98 -4.46
C VAL A 46 -47.14 20.09 -4.48
N ALA A 47 -46.65 19.74 -5.67
CA ALA A 47 -45.44 18.95 -5.86
C ALA A 47 -44.41 19.72 -6.68
N PHE A 48 -43.15 19.66 -6.28
CA PHE A 48 -42.04 20.23 -7.04
C PHE A 48 -40.74 19.45 -6.78
N ALA A 49 -39.84 19.54 -7.74
CA ALA A 49 -38.50 18.98 -7.66
C ALA A 49 -37.47 20.08 -7.41
N GLN A 50 -36.41 19.76 -6.67
CA GLN A 50 -35.28 20.66 -6.50
C GLN A 50 -33.97 19.87 -6.41
N VAL A 51 -32.88 20.53 -6.78
CA VAL A 51 -31.51 20.05 -6.54
C VAL A 51 -30.81 20.98 -5.56
N ASN A 52 -29.84 20.46 -4.81
CA ASN A 52 -29.01 21.30 -3.94
C ASN A 52 -28.09 22.24 -4.72
N ARG A 53 -27.66 21.84 -5.93
CA ARG A 53 -26.76 22.60 -6.81
C ARG A 53 -27.14 22.37 -8.27
N ASN A 54 -27.18 23.45 -9.06
CA ASN A 54 -27.48 23.38 -10.49
C ASN A 54 -26.21 23.13 -11.33
N GLU A 55 -25.03 23.24 -10.71
CA GLU A 55 -23.74 23.00 -11.33
C GLU A 55 -22.86 22.16 -10.40
N ILE A 56 -22.28 21.07 -10.92
CA ILE A 56 -21.43 20.13 -10.19
C ILE A 56 -20.25 19.67 -11.05
N LEU A 57 -19.19 19.13 -10.44
CA LEU A 57 -18.11 18.48 -11.16
C LEU A 57 -18.43 17.00 -11.42
N LEU A 58 -17.73 16.39 -12.38
CA LEU A 58 -17.76 14.94 -12.59
C LEU A 58 -17.45 14.18 -11.30
N GLY A 59 -18.31 13.21 -10.94
CA GLY A 59 -18.16 12.41 -9.73
C GLY A 59 -18.65 13.06 -8.43
N ASP A 60 -19.08 14.33 -8.47
CA ASP A 60 -19.68 14.98 -7.30
C ASP A 60 -21.02 14.36 -6.92
N LYS A 61 -21.34 14.46 -5.63
CA LYS A 61 -22.63 14.06 -5.07
C LYS A 61 -23.66 15.18 -5.25
N LEU A 62 -24.71 14.88 -6.01
CA LEU A 62 -25.88 15.73 -6.20
C LEU A 62 -27.05 15.22 -5.34
N ILE A 63 -27.71 16.11 -4.60
CA ILE A 63 -28.92 15.74 -3.85
C ILE A 63 -30.11 16.27 -4.62
N TYR A 64 -30.90 15.35 -5.15
CA TYR A 64 -32.18 15.61 -5.77
C TYR A 64 -33.31 15.38 -4.76
N SER A 65 -34.32 16.24 -4.72
CA SER A 65 -35.43 16.15 -3.76
C SER A 65 -36.77 16.40 -4.44
N LEU A 66 -37.67 15.42 -4.33
CA LEU A 66 -39.09 15.57 -4.63
C LEU A 66 -39.81 16.00 -3.35
N ILE A 67 -40.47 17.16 -3.42
CA ILE A 67 -41.20 17.74 -2.28
C ILE A 67 -42.66 17.81 -2.62
N VAL A 68 -43.48 17.17 -1.79
CA VAL A 68 -44.94 17.20 -1.90
C VAL A 68 -45.53 17.79 -0.64
N LYS A 69 -46.31 18.86 -0.79
CA LYS A 69 -47.07 19.52 0.28
C LYS A 69 -48.54 19.16 0.10
N SER A 70 -49.13 18.50 1.08
CA SER A 70 -50.52 18.05 1.02
C SER A 70 -51.26 18.26 2.34
N ARG A 71 -52.60 18.13 2.31
CA ARG A 71 -53.43 17.99 3.51
C ARG A 71 -53.27 16.60 4.14
N ASP A 72 -53.74 16.43 5.38
CA ASP A 72 -53.60 15.21 6.18
C ASP A 72 -54.41 13.99 5.67
N ASP A 73 -55.40 14.25 4.82
CA ASP A 73 -56.35 13.28 4.25
C ASP A 73 -55.92 12.71 2.89
N ILE A 74 -54.73 13.07 2.41
CA ILE A 74 -54.17 12.62 1.13
C ILE A 74 -53.08 11.57 1.36
N GLU A 75 -53.14 10.49 0.58
CA GLU A 75 -52.10 9.47 0.45
C GLU A 75 -51.29 9.73 -0.83
N ILE A 76 -49.96 9.57 -0.75
CA ILE A 76 -49.02 9.90 -1.83
C ILE A 76 -48.15 8.68 -2.09
N ASP A 77 -47.99 8.36 -3.37
CA ASP A 77 -47.08 7.34 -3.88
C ASP A 77 -46.00 8.02 -4.74
N PHE A 78 -44.74 7.85 -4.33
CA PHE A 78 -43.58 8.46 -4.99
C PHE A 78 -43.08 7.57 -6.12
N PRO A 79 -42.64 8.15 -7.24
CA PRO A 79 -42.09 7.37 -8.35
C PRO A 79 -40.82 6.63 -7.92
N GLN A 80 -40.70 5.38 -8.38
CA GLN A 80 -39.44 4.66 -8.33
C GLN A 80 -38.57 5.11 -9.51
N LEU A 81 -37.76 6.15 -9.29
CA LEU A 81 -36.85 6.66 -10.32
C LEU A 81 -35.83 5.57 -10.68
N ARG A 82 -35.85 5.11 -11.93
CA ARG A 82 -34.89 4.15 -12.49
C ARG A 82 -33.95 4.86 -13.46
N GLY A 83 -32.84 4.20 -13.83
CA GLY A 83 -31.69 4.82 -14.50
C GLY A 83 -32.01 5.71 -15.72
N ASP A 84 -33.05 5.38 -16.48
CA ASP A 84 -33.46 6.14 -17.67
C ASP A 84 -34.10 7.49 -17.32
N ASP A 85 -34.82 7.60 -16.19
CA ASP A 85 -35.51 8.83 -15.75
C ASP A 85 -34.53 9.91 -15.24
N LEU A 86 -33.32 9.47 -14.89
CA LEU A 86 -32.30 10.27 -14.23
C LEU A 86 -31.25 10.80 -15.22
N ALA A 87 -31.49 10.72 -16.52
CA ALA A 87 -30.63 11.31 -17.57
C ALA A 87 -29.13 10.97 -17.41
N GLY A 88 -28.82 9.71 -17.06
CA GLY A 88 -27.45 9.22 -16.87
C GLY A 88 -26.89 9.35 -15.45
N PHE A 89 -27.68 9.88 -14.50
CA PHE A 89 -27.31 9.82 -13.08
C PHE A 89 -27.63 8.45 -12.47
N THR A 90 -26.70 7.94 -11.66
CA THR A 90 -26.87 6.72 -10.86
C THR A 90 -27.32 7.09 -9.45
N VAL A 91 -28.38 6.44 -8.94
CA VAL A 91 -28.81 6.56 -7.54
C VAL A 91 -27.83 5.79 -6.65
N LYS A 92 -27.22 6.49 -5.69
CA LYS A 92 -26.35 5.90 -4.66
C LYS A 92 -27.08 5.63 -3.36
N ASP A 93 -28.05 6.47 -3.02
CA ASP A 93 -28.84 6.36 -1.79
C ASP A 93 -30.16 7.13 -1.96
N PHE A 94 -31.17 6.80 -1.17
CA PHE A 94 -32.46 7.50 -1.17
C PHE A 94 -33.19 7.36 0.16
N GLY A 95 -34.08 8.30 0.46
CA GLY A 95 -34.89 8.22 1.67
C GLY A 95 -36.10 9.14 1.66
N LEU A 96 -37.05 8.84 2.55
CA LEU A 96 -38.27 9.62 2.74
C LEU A 96 -38.24 10.32 4.10
N ARG A 97 -38.38 11.66 4.09
CA ARG A 97 -38.58 12.45 5.30
C ARG A 97 -39.98 13.05 5.32
N LYS A 98 -40.71 12.83 6.42
CA LYS A 98 -42.04 13.39 6.65
C LYS A 98 -41.94 14.48 7.71
N SER A 99 -42.63 15.60 7.50
CA SER A 99 -42.71 16.70 8.46
C SER A 99 -44.11 17.30 8.43
N ASN A 100 -44.61 17.75 9.57
CA ASN A 100 -45.90 18.42 9.68
C ASN A 100 -45.65 19.88 10.04
N PHE A 101 -46.19 20.82 9.25
CA PHE A 101 -46.05 22.26 9.50
C PHE A 101 -47.38 22.96 9.21
N LEU A 102 -47.95 23.65 10.21
CA LEU A 102 -49.24 24.37 10.11
C LEU A 102 -50.38 23.54 9.45
N GLY A 103 -50.61 22.30 9.91
CA GLY A 103 -51.71 21.45 9.41
C GLY A 103 -51.53 20.97 7.96
N ARG A 104 -50.33 21.13 7.37
CA ARG A 104 -49.95 20.55 6.08
C ARG A 104 -48.83 19.54 6.29
N ARG A 105 -48.96 18.37 5.66
CA ARG A 105 -47.89 17.37 5.59
C ARG A 105 -46.94 17.74 4.47
N VAL A 106 -45.65 17.68 4.77
CA VAL A 106 -44.57 17.86 3.82
C VAL A 106 -43.80 16.55 3.74
N PHE A 107 -43.87 15.93 2.57
CA PHE A 107 -43.10 14.75 2.23
C PHE A 107 -41.91 15.18 1.38
N ARG A 108 -40.70 14.79 1.78
CA ARG A 108 -39.47 15.01 1.04
C ARG A 108 -38.80 13.67 0.76
N GLN A 109 -38.92 13.21 -0.47
CA GLN A 109 -38.17 12.06 -0.97
C GLN A 109 -36.86 12.59 -1.58
N TRP A 110 -35.73 12.23 -0.99
CA TRP A 110 -34.42 12.66 -1.48
C TRP A 110 -33.67 11.48 -2.12
N TYR A 111 -32.86 11.79 -3.13
CA TYR A 111 -32.01 10.86 -3.86
C TYR A 111 -30.59 11.44 -3.95
N LEU A 112 -29.61 10.62 -3.62
CA LEU A 112 -28.19 10.93 -3.79
C LEU A 112 -27.75 10.42 -5.16
N LEU A 113 -27.46 11.34 -6.06
CA LEU A 113 -27.16 11.06 -7.47
C LEU A 113 -25.68 11.31 -7.76
N VAL A 114 -25.09 10.45 -8.59
CA VAL A 114 -23.71 10.61 -9.11
C VAL A 114 -23.70 10.29 -10.60
N THR A 115 -22.93 11.06 -11.38
CA THR A 115 -22.70 10.81 -12.81
C THR A 115 -21.23 10.91 -13.17
N TYR A 116 -20.84 10.17 -14.20
CA TYR A 116 -19.50 10.15 -14.79
C TYR A 116 -19.49 10.74 -16.21
N THR A 117 -20.60 11.33 -16.65
CA THR A 117 -20.73 12.01 -17.94
C THR A 117 -20.87 13.51 -17.71
N SER A 118 -20.13 14.29 -18.51
CA SER A 118 -20.15 15.76 -18.45
C SER A 118 -21.08 16.33 -19.50
N GLY A 119 -21.77 17.42 -19.21
CA GLY A 119 -22.74 18.03 -20.12
C GLY A 119 -23.93 18.62 -19.37
N GLU A 120 -24.97 18.96 -20.12
CA GLU A 120 -26.26 19.34 -19.55
C GLU A 120 -27.14 18.09 -19.40
N HIS A 121 -27.58 17.84 -18.18
CA HIS A 121 -28.45 16.72 -17.84
C HIS A 121 -29.80 17.26 -17.38
N THR A 122 -30.88 16.70 -17.90
CA THR A 122 -32.25 17.09 -17.52
C THR A 122 -32.91 15.94 -16.79
N ILE A 123 -33.03 16.05 -15.46
CA ILE A 123 -33.68 15.03 -14.63
C ILE A 123 -35.20 15.19 -14.81
N SER A 124 -35.85 14.17 -15.36
CA SER A 124 -37.31 14.15 -15.46
C SER A 124 -37.87 13.78 -14.09
N ALA A 125 -38.67 14.66 -13.49
CA ALA A 125 -39.09 14.49 -12.10
C ALA A 125 -40.17 13.42 -11.87
N GLY A 126 -40.55 12.69 -12.92
CA GLY A 126 -41.55 11.65 -12.87
C GLY A 126 -42.96 12.17 -12.53
N VAL A 127 -43.92 11.28 -12.64
CA VAL A 127 -45.30 11.49 -12.22
C VAL A 127 -45.46 11.08 -10.76
N ILE A 128 -46.04 11.94 -9.92
CA ILE A 128 -46.37 11.60 -8.54
C ILE A 128 -47.85 11.21 -8.50
N LYS A 129 -48.17 10.08 -7.86
CA LYS A 129 -49.55 9.64 -7.71
C LYS A 129 -50.08 10.03 -6.34
N TYR A 130 -51.31 10.50 -6.27
CA TYR A 130 -51.98 10.83 -5.03
C TYR A 130 -53.44 10.41 -5.03
N ARG A 131 -53.99 10.10 -3.86
CA ARG A 131 -55.43 9.83 -3.68
C ARG A 131 -55.91 10.39 -2.35
N LEU A 132 -57.19 10.75 -2.30
CA LEU A 132 -57.85 11.01 -1.01
C LEU A 132 -58.07 9.67 -0.30
N LYS A 133 -57.84 9.59 1.01
CA LYS A 133 -58.02 8.33 1.78
C LYS A 133 -59.43 7.74 1.68
N LYS A 134 -60.42 8.55 1.32
CA LYS A 134 -61.83 8.16 1.13
C LYS A 134 -62.16 7.73 -0.30
N ASN A 135 -61.22 7.88 -1.25
CA ASN A 135 -61.41 7.57 -2.67
C ASN A 135 -60.42 6.47 -3.09
N SER A 136 -60.87 5.56 -3.95
CA SER A 136 -60.06 4.47 -4.49
C SER A 136 -59.25 4.88 -5.73
N GLU A 137 -59.60 5.99 -6.39
CA GLU A 137 -58.95 6.43 -7.62
C GLU A 137 -57.65 7.22 -7.36
N TRP A 138 -56.58 6.84 -8.05
CA TRP A 138 -55.31 7.56 -8.07
C TRP A 138 -55.33 8.69 -9.11
N LYS A 139 -55.00 9.90 -8.67
CA LYS A 139 -54.73 11.05 -9.53
C LYS A 139 -53.22 11.24 -9.69
N ILE A 140 -52.84 11.91 -10.77
CA ILE A 140 -51.43 12.14 -11.13
C ILE A 140 -51.15 13.63 -11.07
N ILE A 141 -49.99 14.00 -10.52
CA ILE A 141 -49.41 15.33 -10.64
C ILE A 141 -48.07 15.24 -11.35
N GLU A 142 -47.92 16.01 -12.42
CA GLU A 142 -46.67 16.12 -13.16
C GLU A 142 -45.73 17.12 -12.47
N VAL A 143 -44.46 16.75 -12.35
CA VAL A 143 -43.45 17.59 -11.74
C VAL A 143 -42.50 18.11 -12.82
N ALA A 144 -42.21 19.41 -12.78
CA ALA A 144 -41.34 20.05 -13.75
C ALA A 144 -39.91 19.45 -13.72
N PRO A 145 -39.27 19.25 -14.90
CA PRO A 145 -37.92 18.72 -14.98
C PRO A 145 -36.88 19.70 -14.44
N VAL A 146 -35.76 19.17 -13.92
CA VAL A 146 -34.67 19.97 -13.35
C VAL A 146 -33.41 19.81 -14.18
N LYS A 147 -32.83 20.92 -14.64
CA LYS A 147 -31.58 20.94 -15.40
C LYS A 147 -30.38 21.05 -14.47
N VAL A 148 -29.36 20.23 -14.72
CA VAL A 148 -28.09 20.22 -13.98
C VAL A 148 -26.94 20.21 -14.97
N ARG A 149 -25.98 21.12 -14.78
CA ARG A 149 -24.76 21.22 -15.59
C ARG A 149 -23.62 20.51 -14.90
N VAL A 150 -23.03 19.52 -15.56
CA VAL A 150 -21.88 18.75 -15.04
C VAL A 150 -20.62 19.21 -15.76
N LYS A 151 -19.75 19.91 -15.04
CA LYS A 151 -18.46 20.38 -15.55
C LYS A 151 -17.41 19.28 -15.44
N SER A 152 -16.62 19.13 -16.48
CA SER A 152 -15.38 18.36 -16.42
C SER A 152 -14.22 19.29 -16.16
N LEU A 153 -13.41 19.03 -15.13
CA LEU A 153 -12.16 19.76 -14.89
C LEU A 153 -11.18 19.59 -16.05
N LEU A 154 -11.34 18.54 -16.86
CA LEU A 154 -10.52 18.25 -18.03
C LEU A 154 -11.00 18.99 -19.29
N ALA A 155 -12.18 19.61 -19.30
CA ALA A 155 -12.72 20.22 -20.53
C ALA A 155 -12.04 21.55 -20.92
N GLY A 156 -11.31 22.19 -20.01
CA GLY A 156 -10.64 23.48 -20.25
C GLY A 156 -9.12 23.48 -20.18
N LYS A 157 -8.47 22.35 -19.83
CA LYS A 157 -7.01 22.22 -19.70
C LYS A 157 -6.44 21.08 -20.54
N ARG A 158 -6.97 20.87 -21.74
CA ARG A 158 -6.31 20.00 -22.71
C ARG A 158 -5.37 20.87 -23.54
N HIS A 159 -4.13 20.98 -23.09
CA HIS A 159 -3.04 21.17 -24.05
C HIS A 159 -3.00 19.90 -24.89
N TYR A 160 -3.71 19.91 -26.03
CA TYR A 160 -3.67 18.81 -26.98
C TYR A 160 -2.25 18.59 -27.54
N ASP A 161 -1.39 19.60 -27.42
CA ASP A 161 0.02 19.55 -27.85
C ASP A 161 0.90 18.59 -27.04
N ASP A 162 0.43 18.08 -25.88
CA ASP A 162 1.16 17.09 -25.06
C ASP A 162 0.50 15.70 -25.06
N ILE A 163 -0.59 15.51 -25.82
CA ILE A 163 -1.20 14.20 -25.98
C ILE A 163 -0.37 13.43 -27.01
N ARG A 164 0.61 12.67 -26.51
CA ARG A 164 1.39 11.74 -27.32
C ARG A 164 0.53 10.55 -27.72
N ASP A 165 0.67 10.12 -28.98
CA ASP A 165 0.03 8.91 -29.48
C ASP A 165 0.31 7.70 -28.59
N ILE A 166 -0.68 6.80 -28.52
CA ILE A 166 -0.54 5.51 -27.88
C ILE A 166 0.50 4.72 -28.69
N LYS A 167 1.69 4.55 -28.10
CA LYS A 167 2.73 3.68 -28.68
C LYS A 167 2.13 2.28 -28.84
N GLY A 168 2.14 1.77 -30.06
CA GLY A 168 1.72 0.40 -30.34
C GLY A 168 2.48 -0.63 -29.47
N PRO A 169 1.94 -1.85 -29.31
CA PRO A 169 2.62 -2.89 -28.55
C PRO A 169 4.01 -3.10 -29.14
N LYS A 170 5.05 -2.77 -28.36
CA LYS A 170 6.41 -3.14 -28.72
C LYS A 170 6.43 -4.65 -28.78
N GLY A 171 6.65 -5.22 -29.96
CA GLY A 171 6.92 -6.64 -30.09
C GLY A 171 8.01 -7.01 -29.08
N LEU A 172 7.78 -8.08 -28.31
CA LEU A 172 8.82 -8.61 -27.43
C LEU A 172 9.98 -8.97 -28.35
N VAL A 173 11.03 -8.15 -28.33
CA VAL A 173 12.26 -8.43 -29.07
C VAL A 173 12.78 -9.73 -28.51
N HIS A 174 12.65 -10.81 -29.26
CA HIS A 174 13.07 -12.13 -28.84
C HIS A 174 14.60 -12.17 -28.88
N TYR A 175 15.22 -11.82 -27.75
CA TYR A 175 16.66 -11.93 -27.56
C TYR A 175 17.04 -13.41 -27.35
N GLY A 176 16.84 -14.26 -28.36
CA GLY A 176 17.22 -15.68 -28.30
C GLY A 176 18.72 -15.87 -28.05
N TRP A 177 19.54 -14.88 -28.36
CA TRP A 177 20.95 -14.86 -27.98
C TRP A 177 21.16 -14.63 -26.47
N LEU A 178 20.28 -13.90 -25.79
CA LEU A 178 20.33 -13.74 -24.33
C LEU A 178 20.05 -15.05 -23.61
N SER A 179 19.09 -15.86 -24.08
CA SER A 179 18.83 -17.18 -23.48
C SER A 179 20.02 -18.13 -23.69
N THR A 180 20.72 -18.04 -24.83
CA THR A 180 21.97 -18.80 -25.02
C THR A 180 23.07 -18.32 -24.07
N ILE A 181 23.24 -17.01 -23.87
CA ILE A 181 24.22 -16.46 -22.93
C ILE A 181 23.89 -16.85 -21.49
N ILE A 182 22.63 -16.74 -21.08
CA ILE A 182 22.18 -17.15 -19.74
C ILE A 182 22.40 -18.65 -19.54
N GLY A 183 22.10 -19.47 -20.55
CA GLY A 183 22.37 -20.91 -20.51
C GLY A 183 23.85 -21.23 -20.35
N VAL A 184 24.73 -20.56 -21.10
CA VAL A 184 26.18 -20.73 -20.99
C VAL A 184 26.69 -20.29 -19.62
N ILE A 185 26.20 -19.15 -19.10
CA ILE A 185 26.56 -18.66 -17.76
C ILE A 185 26.10 -19.65 -16.70
N LEU A 186 24.87 -20.18 -16.81
CA LEU A 186 24.34 -21.15 -15.84
C LEU A 186 25.17 -22.43 -15.83
N VAL A 187 25.49 -22.97 -17.02
CA VAL A 187 26.35 -24.17 -17.15
C VAL A 187 27.75 -23.89 -16.60
N PHE A 188 28.33 -22.72 -16.91
CA PHE A 188 29.64 -22.33 -16.37
C PHE A 188 29.60 -22.24 -14.84
N LEU A 189 28.60 -21.59 -14.26
CA LEU A 189 28.43 -21.51 -12.80
C LEU A 189 28.19 -22.88 -12.18
N SER A 190 27.42 -23.76 -12.82
CA SER A 190 27.22 -25.14 -12.38
C SER A 190 28.52 -25.93 -12.40
N VAL A 191 29.33 -25.82 -13.46
CA VAL A 191 30.64 -26.49 -13.56
C VAL A 191 31.61 -25.93 -12.52
N VAL A 192 31.71 -24.61 -12.37
CA VAL A 192 32.56 -23.97 -11.34
C VAL A 192 32.12 -24.40 -9.94
N SER A 193 30.81 -24.42 -9.67
CA SER A 193 30.25 -24.89 -8.40
C SER A 193 30.59 -26.36 -8.17
N LEU A 194 30.36 -27.23 -9.15
CA LEU A 194 30.71 -28.65 -9.07
C LEU A 194 32.21 -28.88 -8.88
N VAL A 195 33.08 -28.11 -9.55
CA VAL A 195 34.54 -28.17 -9.38
C VAL A 195 34.94 -27.63 -8.00
N TRP A 196 34.29 -26.59 -7.49
CA TRP A 196 34.57 -26.04 -6.16
C TRP A 196 34.10 -26.98 -5.05
N PHE A 197 32.89 -27.53 -5.16
CA PHE A 197 32.36 -28.53 -4.24
C PHE A 197 33.11 -29.85 -4.33
N SER A 198 33.50 -30.31 -5.53
CA SER A 198 34.36 -31.48 -5.68
C SER A 198 35.74 -31.22 -5.11
N ARG A 199 36.37 -30.07 -5.31
CA ARG A 199 37.64 -29.73 -4.61
C ARG A 199 37.50 -29.64 -3.09
N LYS A 200 36.32 -29.26 -2.59
CA LYS A 200 36.02 -29.24 -1.16
C LYS A 200 35.72 -30.63 -0.58
N THR A 201 35.17 -31.54 -1.38
CA THR A 201 34.89 -32.94 -1.00
C THR A 201 36.04 -33.91 -1.36
N GLN A 202 36.94 -33.54 -2.26
CA GLN A 202 38.19 -34.25 -2.58
C GLN A 202 39.24 -34.02 -1.48
N LYS A 203 39.05 -33.04 -0.59
CA LYS A 203 39.73 -33.02 0.72
C LYS A 203 39.19 -34.05 1.71
N ILE A 204 38.08 -34.73 1.40
CA ILE A 204 37.43 -35.73 2.27
C ILE A 204 37.63 -37.16 1.71
N VAL A 205 38.21 -37.32 0.51
CA VAL A 205 38.64 -38.63 -0.03
C VAL A 205 40.11 -38.55 -0.45
N SER A 206 40.98 -38.40 0.54
CA SER A 206 42.38 -38.84 0.45
C SER A 206 42.71 -39.52 1.78
N SER A 207 42.14 -40.71 1.93
CA SER A 207 42.71 -41.76 2.76
C SER A 207 44.14 -42.03 2.29
N GLN A 208 45.09 -42.00 3.23
CA GLN A 208 46.54 -42.17 3.07
C GLN A 208 47.24 -41.04 2.31
N ASP A 209 47.75 -40.07 3.09
CA ASP A 209 48.92 -39.20 2.83
C ASP A 209 48.75 -37.76 3.37
N SER A 210 47.64 -37.44 4.05
CA SER A 210 47.59 -36.22 4.85
C SER A 210 48.42 -36.39 6.11
N LEU A 211 49.36 -35.47 6.34
CA LEU A 211 50.12 -35.37 7.60
C LEU A 211 49.17 -35.50 8.81
N PRO A 212 49.54 -36.25 9.87
CA PRO A 212 48.72 -36.35 11.06
C PRO A 212 48.35 -34.98 11.63
N ALA A 213 47.11 -34.80 12.09
CA ALA A 213 46.61 -33.51 12.60
C ALA A 213 47.53 -32.88 13.66
N HIS A 214 48.16 -33.70 14.52
CA HIS A 214 49.07 -33.22 15.55
C HIS A 214 50.38 -32.64 14.97
N ILE A 215 50.88 -33.20 13.86
CA ILE A 215 52.07 -32.67 13.16
C ILE A 215 51.77 -31.28 12.58
N ILE A 216 50.60 -31.12 11.95
CA ILE A 216 50.14 -29.83 11.43
C ILE A 216 50.01 -28.81 12.56
N ALA A 217 49.44 -29.21 13.70
CA ALA A 217 49.29 -28.36 14.88
C ALA A 217 50.65 -27.93 15.46
N TYR A 218 51.61 -28.86 15.60
CA TYR A 218 52.96 -28.53 16.07
C TYR A 218 53.67 -27.56 15.14
N GLU A 219 53.57 -27.77 13.82
CA GLU A 219 54.17 -26.85 12.86
C GLU A 219 53.54 -25.45 12.97
N ALA A 220 52.22 -25.37 13.12
CA ALA A 220 51.53 -24.10 13.30
C ALA A 220 51.89 -23.40 14.61
N LEU A 221 52.02 -24.15 15.72
CA LEU A 221 52.48 -23.62 17.01
C LEU A 221 53.91 -23.08 16.92
N GLU A 222 54.82 -23.79 16.25
CA GLU A 222 56.20 -23.33 16.04
C GLU A 222 56.26 -22.08 15.14
N ARG A 223 55.44 -22.03 14.08
CA ARG A 223 55.31 -20.81 13.26
C ARG A 223 54.80 -19.63 14.08
N LEU A 224 53.79 -19.83 14.93
CA LEU A 224 53.26 -18.79 15.81
C LEU A 224 54.34 -18.27 16.76
N ARG A 225 55.11 -19.18 17.36
CA ARG A 225 56.23 -18.84 18.26
C ARG A 225 57.28 -17.98 17.55
N LYS A 226 57.65 -18.33 16.31
CA LYS A 226 58.63 -17.59 15.50
C LYS A 226 58.18 -16.19 15.07
N LYS A 227 56.88 -15.87 15.12
CA LYS A 227 56.37 -14.53 14.79
C LYS A 227 56.65 -13.50 15.88
N ASP A 228 57.03 -13.92 17.09
CA ASP A 228 57.30 -13.04 18.25
C ASP A 228 56.22 -11.96 18.48
N LEU A 229 54.93 -12.31 18.23
CA LEU A 229 53.82 -11.35 18.25
C LEU A 229 53.66 -10.65 19.61
N ILE A 230 53.93 -11.36 20.72
CA ILE A 230 53.87 -10.81 22.07
C ILE A 230 54.87 -9.66 22.24
N LYS A 231 56.13 -9.85 21.85
CA LYS A 231 57.19 -8.82 21.93
C LYS A 231 56.87 -7.61 21.05
N ASN A 232 56.18 -7.84 19.94
CA ASN A 232 55.72 -6.81 19.02
C ASN A 232 54.44 -6.08 19.48
N GLY A 233 53.96 -6.34 20.71
CA GLY A 233 52.74 -5.72 21.26
C GLY A 233 51.43 -6.23 20.63
N LYS A 234 51.50 -7.26 19.76
CA LYS A 234 50.36 -7.83 19.03
C LYS A 234 49.69 -8.96 19.81
N ILE A 235 49.37 -8.70 21.07
CA ILE A 235 48.87 -9.72 22.02
C ILE A 235 47.52 -10.30 21.54
N LYS A 236 46.61 -9.46 21.05
CA LYS A 236 45.31 -9.92 20.54
C LYS A 236 45.44 -10.85 19.33
N GLU A 237 46.36 -10.56 18.41
CA GLU A 237 46.64 -11.38 17.22
C GLU A 237 47.23 -12.74 17.65
N TYR A 238 48.14 -12.74 18.63
CA TYR A 238 48.70 -13.96 19.19
C TYR A 238 47.62 -14.91 19.75
N TYR A 239 46.74 -14.41 20.62
CA TYR A 239 45.68 -15.24 21.22
C TYR A 239 44.58 -15.63 20.20
N ALA A 240 44.34 -14.81 19.18
CA ALA A 240 43.51 -15.19 18.04
C ALA A 240 44.09 -16.42 17.34
N GLU A 241 45.32 -16.32 16.84
CA GLU A 241 46.00 -17.40 16.14
C GLU A 241 46.17 -18.65 17.02
N LEU A 242 46.59 -18.50 18.28
CA LEU A 242 46.81 -19.62 19.19
C LEU A 242 45.55 -20.47 19.38
N SER A 243 44.41 -19.80 19.60
CA SER A 243 43.14 -20.49 19.78
C SER A 243 42.60 -21.08 18.46
N ASP A 244 42.93 -20.47 17.32
CA ASP A 244 42.54 -20.98 16.00
C ASP A 244 43.32 -22.25 15.67
N ILE A 245 44.61 -22.32 16.02
CA ILE A 245 45.43 -23.53 15.86
C ILE A 245 44.80 -24.69 16.61
N VAL A 246 44.42 -24.50 17.88
CA VAL A 246 43.78 -25.55 18.68
C VAL A 246 42.42 -25.96 18.10
N ARG A 247 41.59 -25.01 17.65
CA ARG A 247 40.29 -25.32 17.04
C ARG A 247 40.42 -26.10 15.74
N HIS A 248 41.35 -25.73 14.86
CA HIS A 248 41.60 -26.47 13.62
C HIS A 248 42.17 -27.86 13.89
N TYR A 249 43.09 -27.99 14.86
CA TYR A 249 43.58 -29.28 15.28
C TYR A 249 42.45 -30.21 15.74
N LEU A 250 41.52 -29.71 16.57
CA LEU A 250 40.38 -30.50 17.03
C LEU A 250 39.40 -30.84 15.89
N GLU A 251 39.26 -29.95 14.89
CA GLU A 251 38.50 -30.24 13.67
C GLU A 251 39.12 -31.38 12.88
N ASP A 252 40.41 -31.31 12.61
CA ASP A 252 41.12 -32.33 11.82
C ASP A 252 41.22 -33.67 12.58
N ARG A 253 41.38 -33.63 13.92
CA ARG A 253 41.55 -34.83 14.75
C ARG A 253 40.25 -35.58 15.00
N PHE A 254 39.17 -34.85 15.30
CA PHE A 254 37.90 -35.42 15.76
C PHE A 254 36.74 -35.20 14.78
N ASN A 255 36.99 -34.58 13.61
CA ASN A 255 35.98 -34.25 12.61
C ASN A 255 34.85 -33.36 13.17
N ILE A 256 35.21 -32.40 14.04
CA ILE A 256 34.27 -31.46 14.67
C ILE A 256 34.47 -30.07 14.08
N ARG A 257 33.41 -29.38 13.66
CA ARG A 257 33.48 -28.04 13.03
C ARG A 257 33.81 -26.91 14.04
N ALA A 258 34.85 -27.06 14.85
CA ALA A 258 35.19 -26.19 15.98
C ALA A 258 35.48 -24.72 15.58
N PRO A 259 36.20 -24.40 14.49
CA PRO A 259 36.45 -23.00 14.08
C PRO A 259 35.19 -22.22 13.69
N ARG A 260 34.07 -22.91 13.42
CA ARG A 260 32.80 -22.29 12.99
C ARG A 260 31.81 -22.08 14.14
N MET A 261 32.16 -22.50 15.34
CA MET A 261 31.32 -22.42 16.53
C MET A 261 31.83 -21.30 17.44
N THR A 262 30.92 -20.66 18.17
CA THR A 262 31.33 -19.81 19.29
C THR A 262 31.97 -20.68 20.39
N THR A 263 32.76 -20.09 21.29
CA THR A 263 33.39 -20.84 22.39
C THR A 263 32.33 -21.56 23.25
N GLU A 264 31.21 -20.90 23.52
CA GLU A 264 30.11 -21.47 24.29
C GLU A 264 29.46 -22.65 23.58
N GLU A 265 29.14 -22.51 22.28
CA GLU A 265 28.59 -23.58 21.46
C GLU A 265 29.54 -24.78 21.39
N PHE A 266 30.83 -24.52 21.20
CA PHE A 266 31.83 -25.56 21.10
C PHE A 266 31.96 -26.33 22.42
N LEU A 267 32.10 -25.63 23.55
CA LEU A 267 32.18 -26.27 24.87
C LEU A 267 30.90 -27.02 25.24
N PHE A 268 29.74 -26.49 24.88
CA PHE A 268 28.46 -27.18 25.06
C PHE A 268 28.43 -28.49 24.28
N LYS A 269 28.81 -28.46 23.00
CA LYS A 269 28.87 -29.67 22.17
C LYS A 269 29.86 -30.69 22.72
N MET A 270 31.04 -30.25 23.15
CA MET A 270 32.06 -31.14 23.71
C MET A 270 31.65 -31.78 25.04
N ARG A 271 30.62 -31.28 25.74
CA ARG A 271 30.12 -31.91 26.97
C ARG A 271 29.56 -33.31 26.67
N ASP A 272 28.79 -33.43 25.61
CA ASP A 272 28.02 -34.64 25.30
C ASP A 272 28.82 -35.64 24.43
N GLU A 273 29.91 -35.19 23.79
CA GLU A 273 30.81 -36.04 23.01
C GLU A 273 31.83 -36.78 23.90
N ASN A 274 32.03 -38.08 23.68
CA ASN A 274 33.00 -38.91 24.43
C ASN A 274 34.42 -38.90 23.83
N VAL A 275 34.77 -37.88 23.06
CA VAL A 275 36.05 -37.79 22.34
C VAL A 275 37.20 -37.26 23.20
N LEU A 276 36.90 -36.56 24.31
CA LEU A 276 37.88 -36.04 25.27
C LEU A 276 37.54 -36.53 26.68
N SER A 277 38.55 -36.77 27.50
CA SER A 277 38.38 -37.05 28.94
C SER A 277 37.87 -35.82 29.69
N SER A 278 37.26 -36.00 30.87
CA SER A 278 36.79 -34.89 31.71
C SER A 278 37.91 -33.89 32.04
N GLN A 279 39.13 -34.37 32.24
CA GLN A 279 40.32 -33.53 32.48
C GLN A 279 40.67 -32.70 31.23
N GLN A 280 40.68 -33.31 30.05
CA GLN A 280 40.94 -32.62 28.78
C GLN A 280 39.87 -31.58 28.45
N LYS A 281 38.59 -31.88 28.75
CA LYS A 281 37.48 -30.92 28.61
C LYS A 281 37.67 -29.70 29.52
N GLY A 282 38.11 -29.91 30.76
CA GLY A 282 38.45 -28.84 31.69
C GLY A 282 39.59 -27.97 31.16
N LEU A 283 40.69 -28.60 30.74
CA LEU A 283 41.85 -27.91 30.18
C LEU A 283 41.48 -27.09 28.93
N LEU A 284 40.68 -27.65 28.03
CA LEU A 284 40.18 -26.98 26.83
C LEU A 284 39.29 -25.78 27.17
N LYS A 285 38.40 -25.92 28.16
CA LYS A 285 37.54 -24.85 28.64
C LYS A 285 38.38 -23.67 29.16
N ASP A 286 39.31 -23.94 30.07
CA ASP A 286 40.12 -22.89 30.69
C ASP A 286 40.99 -22.19 29.64
N PHE A 287 41.56 -22.95 28.70
CA PHE A 287 42.29 -22.41 27.56
C PHE A 287 41.44 -21.46 26.71
N LEU A 288 40.27 -21.88 26.24
CA LEU A 288 39.45 -21.07 25.35
C LEU A 288 38.91 -19.81 26.05
N LEU A 289 38.51 -19.92 27.32
CA LEU A 289 38.08 -18.77 28.10
C LEU A 289 39.21 -17.76 28.32
N SER A 290 40.44 -18.22 28.62
CA SER A 290 41.60 -17.32 28.72
C SER A 290 41.87 -16.57 27.42
N CYS A 291 41.73 -17.24 26.27
CA CYS A 291 41.88 -16.60 24.96
C CYS A 291 40.79 -15.55 24.70
N ASP A 292 39.54 -15.84 25.05
CA ASP A 292 38.42 -14.93 24.81
C ASP A 292 38.50 -13.66 25.68
N LEU A 293 39.02 -13.77 26.92
CA LEU A 293 39.30 -12.59 27.76
C LEU A 293 40.26 -11.61 27.07
N VAL A 294 41.26 -12.10 26.36
CA VAL A 294 42.20 -11.26 25.60
C VAL A 294 41.55 -10.69 24.33
N LYS A 295 40.81 -11.53 23.60
CA LYS A 295 40.17 -11.13 22.32
C LYS A 295 39.11 -10.04 22.52
N PHE A 296 38.32 -10.14 23.60
CA PHE A 296 37.10 -9.38 23.78
C PHE A 296 37.08 -8.52 25.05
N ALA A 297 37.72 -8.92 26.15
CA ALA A 297 37.62 -8.26 27.45
C ALA A 297 38.76 -7.26 27.76
N ARG A 298 39.55 -6.85 26.75
CA ARG A 298 40.71 -5.95 26.88
C ARG A 298 41.74 -6.40 27.92
N HIS A 299 41.79 -7.69 28.25
CA HIS A 299 42.82 -8.25 29.11
C HIS A 299 44.19 -8.20 28.41
N THR A 300 45.21 -7.73 29.11
CA THR A 300 46.59 -7.64 28.60
C THR A 300 47.50 -8.58 29.41
N PRO A 301 47.54 -9.88 29.04
CA PRO A 301 48.37 -10.87 29.72
C PRO A 301 49.85 -10.53 29.58
N GLY A 302 50.62 -10.80 30.63
CA GLY A 302 52.09 -10.72 30.59
C GLY A 302 52.70 -11.92 29.86
N GLU A 303 54.02 -11.87 29.59
CA GLU A 303 54.73 -12.94 28.86
C GLU A 303 54.55 -14.32 29.51
N LYS A 304 54.61 -14.40 30.84
CA LYS A 304 54.40 -15.66 31.58
C LYS A 304 53.02 -16.27 31.33
N GLU A 305 51.98 -15.44 31.22
CA GLU A 305 50.62 -15.90 30.97
C GLU A 305 50.44 -16.35 29.51
N ALA A 306 51.12 -15.70 28.57
CA ALA A 306 51.18 -16.12 27.17
C ALA A 306 51.93 -17.46 27.00
N ASP A 307 53.01 -17.67 27.75
CA ASP A 307 53.76 -18.93 27.78
C ASP A 307 52.92 -20.08 28.39
N LEU A 308 52.15 -19.79 29.44
CA LEU A 308 51.20 -20.75 30.01
C LEU A 308 50.10 -21.11 29.02
N ALA A 309 49.53 -20.14 28.31
CA ALA A 309 48.53 -20.39 27.28
C ALA A 309 49.09 -21.24 26.13
N PHE A 310 50.32 -20.97 25.69
CA PHE A 310 51.01 -21.78 24.69
C PHE A 310 51.25 -23.21 25.16
N SER A 311 51.73 -23.36 26.41
CA SER A 311 51.98 -24.66 27.02
C SER A 311 50.68 -25.46 27.16
N CYS A 312 49.58 -24.80 27.49
CA CYS A 312 48.25 -25.39 27.55
C CYS A 312 47.78 -25.88 26.17
N ALA A 313 47.90 -25.05 25.14
CA ALA A 313 47.61 -25.44 23.75
C ALA A 313 48.42 -26.65 23.30
N LYS A 314 49.73 -26.67 23.59
CA LYS A 314 50.60 -27.79 23.28
C LYS A 314 50.21 -29.05 24.06
N THR A 315 49.92 -28.92 25.35
CA THR A 315 49.47 -30.04 26.20
C THR A 315 48.17 -30.65 25.69
N LEU A 316 47.22 -29.83 25.22
CA LEU A 316 45.99 -30.30 24.60
C LEU A 316 46.27 -31.16 23.36
N VAL A 317 47.19 -30.73 22.49
CA VAL A 317 47.63 -31.53 21.33
C VAL A 317 48.31 -32.82 21.78
N ASP A 318 49.26 -32.73 22.72
CA ASP A 318 50.03 -33.86 23.23
C ASP A 318 49.14 -34.96 23.84
N GLN A 319 48.14 -34.57 24.64
CA GLN A 319 47.25 -35.51 25.33
C GLN A 319 46.20 -36.15 24.41
N THR A 320 46.00 -35.62 23.20
CA THR A 320 44.91 -36.04 22.30
C THR A 320 45.41 -36.51 20.93
N LYS A 321 46.73 -36.49 20.71
CA LYS A 321 47.35 -36.97 19.48
C LYS A 321 46.97 -38.42 19.23
N LYS A 322 46.91 -38.79 17.95
CA LYS A 322 46.80 -40.20 17.57
C LYS A 322 48.15 -40.85 17.83
N GLU A 323 48.18 -41.92 18.61
CA GLU A 323 49.35 -42.80 18.65
C GLU A 323 49.49 -43.40 17.25
N GLU A 324 50.66 -43.22 16.64
CA GLU A 324 51.00 -43.94 15.43
C GLU A 324 51.13 -45.41 15.82
N GLU A 325 50.33 -46.29 15.21
CA GLU A 325 50.61 -47.72 15.26
C GLU A 325 51.99 -47.92 14.62
N THR A 326 53.02 -48.10 15.43
CA THR A 326 54.31 -48.59 14.97
C THR A 326 54.10 -50.01 14.44
N GLY A 327 53.73 -50.12 13.16
CA GLY A 327 53.80 -51.37 12.42
C GLY A 327 55.25 -51.87 12.44
N PRO A 328 55.48 -53.20 12.53
CA PRO A 328 56.80 -53.73 12.81
C PRO A 328 57.80 -53.33 11.73
N HIS A 329 58.96 -52.84 12.17
CA HIS A 329 60.16 -52.66 11.35
C HIS A 329 60.45 -53.95 10.56
N HIS A 330 60.15 -53.95 9.27
CA HIS A 330 60.74 -54.93 8.35
C HIS A 330 62.16 -54.46 8.03
N HIS A 331 63.12 -55.06 8.75
CA HIS A 331 64.50 -55.15 8.28
C HIS A 331 64.52 -55.83 6.91
N TYR A 332 65.19 -55.20 5.95
CA TYR A 332 65.89 -55.88 4.87
C TYR A 332 67.25 -55.24 4.66
#